data_AF-A0A1E1WCS3-F1
#
_entry.id   AF-A0A1E1WCS3-F1
#
_cell.length_a   1.000
_cell.length_b   1.000
_cell.length_c   1.000
_cell.angle_alpha   90.00
_cell.angle_beta   90.00
_cell.angle_gamma   90.00
#
_symmetry.space_group_name_H-M   'P 1'
#
loop_
_entity.id
_entity.type
_entity.pdbx_description
1 polymer ?
#
loop_
_entity_poly.entity_id
_entity_poly.type
_entity_poly.pdbx_seq_one_letter_code
_entity_poly.pdbx_strand_id
1 'polypeptide(L)'
;SVVSPWRRTLLRMLRRQQLAIDNRHFNVTPNHLVPEKTPPKDHPNGSRCGNKVRTTKYTFLSFIPKNLFEQFHRIANVYFIFIVLLNWVPQLNAFGKEVAMLPVMFVLTVTAIKDLFEDRRRHLSDKRINNSLCRVYKKSVERYVQIKWRDVRVGDLVHLSNNE
;
A
#
# COMPACT_ATOMS: atom_id res chain seq x y z
N SER A 1 1.42 -26.87 25.05
CA SER A 1 2.68 -26.64 24.31
C SER A 1 2.81 -25.16 23.97
N VAL A 2 3.75 -24.47 24.62
CA VAL A 2 3.91 -23.01 24.55
C VAL A 2 4.66 -22.64 23.27
N VAL A 3 3.95 -22.18 22.24
CA VAL A 3 4.56 -21.75 20.97
C VAL A 3 5.46 -20.54 21.23
N SER A 4 6.74 -20.64 20.82
CA SER A 4 7.78 -19.63 21.07
C SER A 4 7.42 -18.25 20.51
N PRO A 5 7.87 -17.15 21.16
CA PRO A 5 7.51 -15.78 20.77
C PRO A 5 7.80 -15.50 19.29
N TRP A 6 8.95 -15.95 18.81
CA TRP A 6 9.43 -15.74 17.44
C TRP A 6 8.56 -16.43 16.38
N ARG A 7 8.04 -17.63 16.67
CA ARG A 7 7.11 -18.32 15.75
C ARG A 7 5.80 -17.53 15.60
N ARG A 8 5.32 -16.86 16.65
CA ARG A 8 4.11 -16.00 16.59
C ARG A 8 4.37 -14.74 15.77
N THR A 9 5.55 -14.15 15.89
CA THR A 9 5.95 -12.97 15.11
C THR A 9 6.07 -13.31 13.63
N LEU A 10 6.64 -14.47 13.31
CA LEU A 10 6.83 -14.97 11.95
C LEU A 10 5.48 -15.34 11.31
N LEU A 11 4.57 -15.97 12.07
CA LEU A 11 3.17 -16.19 11.66
C LEU A 11 2.40 -14.89 11.44
N ARG A 12 2.64 -13.84 12.25
CA ARG A 12 2.03 -12.51 12.05
C ARG A 12 2.54 -11.82 10.79
N MET A 13 3.83 -11.99 10.45
CA MET A 13 4.42 -11.44 9.22
C MET A 13 4.01 -12.23 7.97
N LEU A 14 3.84 -13.55 8.07
CA LEU A 14 3.41 -14.43 6.97
C LEU A 14 1.89 -14.44 6.75
N ARG A 15 1.10 -13.92 7.69
CA ARG A 15 -0.34 -13.74 7.50
C ARG A 15 -0.55 -12.63 6.46
N ARG A 16 -0.58 -13.00 5.18
CA ARG A 16 -1.32 -12.24 4.18
C ARG A 16 -2.65 -11.88 4.83
N GLN A 17 -2.97 -10.59 4.91
CA GLN A 17 -4.30 -10.15 5.27
C GLN A 17 -5.25 -10.70 4.21
N GLN A 18 -5.72 -11.94 4.37
CA GLN A 18 -7.04 -12.28 3.90
C GLN A 18 -7.95 -11.28 4.63
N LEU A 19 -8.59 -10.39 3.89
CA LEU A 19 -9.72 -9.61 4.37
C LEU A 19 -10.71 -10.63 4.92
N ALA A 20 -10.72 -10.82 6.24
CA ALA A 20 -11.77 -11.57 6.88
C ALA A 20 -13.06 -10.80 6.58
N ILE A 21 -13.94 -11.39 5.77
CA ILE A 21 -15.28 -10.85 5.55
C ILE A 21 -15.99 -11.04 6.88
N ASP A 22 -15.92 -10.01 7.70
CA ASP A 22 -16.52 -9.95 9.01
C ASP A 22 -18.01 -9.67 8.81
N ASN A 23 -18.83 -10.72 8.86
CA ASN A 23 -20.29 -10.68 8.70
C ASN A 23 -21.02 -10.02 9.89
N ARG A 24 -20.37 -9.08 10.59
CA ARG A 24 -21.02 -8.28 11.62
C ARG A 24 -21.97 -7.29 10.95
N HIS A 25 -23.26 -7.45 11.21
CA HIS A 25 -24.27 -6.46 10.86
C HIS A 25 -23.92 -5.16 11.57
N PHE A 26 -23.64 -4.13 10.78
CA PHE A 26 -23.26 -2.82 11.26
C PHE A 26 -24.46 -1.89 11.11
N ASN A 27 -24.98 -1.40 12.23
CA ASN A 27 -25.95 -0.31 12.18
C ASN A 27 -25.22 0.96 11.73
N VAL A 28 -25.58 1.47 10.55
CA VAL A 28 -25.05 2.71 9.99
C VAL A 28 -26.16 3.76 10.05
N THR A 29 -25.92 4.82 10.82
CA THR A 29 -26.84 5.96 10.86
C THR A 29 -26.55 6.87 9.67
N PRO A 30 -27.55 7.29 8.87
CA PRO A 30 -27.33 8.27 7.81
C PRO A 30 -26.81 9.60 8.36
N ASN A 31 -25.74 10.14 7.77
CA ASN A 31 -25.05 11.33 8.28
C ASN A 31 -25.93 12.60 8.20
N HIS A 32 -26.87 12.66 7.27
CA HIS A 32 -27.81 13.79 7.17
C HIS A 32 -28.78 13.85 8.36
N LEU A 33 -28.95 12.79 9.16
CA LEU A 33 -29.78 12.81 10.37
C LEU A 33 -29.00 13.33 11.59
N VAL A 34 -27.67 13.36 11.51
CA VAL A 34 -26.78 13.77 12.60
C VAL A 34 -26.53 15.28 12.51
N PRO A 35 -26.58 16.03 13.63
CA PRO A 35 -26.24 17.45 13.63
C PRO A 35 -24.78 17.69 13.20
N GLU A 36 -24.53 18.61 12.28
CA GLU A 36 -23.16 18.81 11.74
C GLU A 36 -22.11 19.24 12.77
N LYS A 37 -22.55 19.82 13.90
CA LYS A 37 -21.69 20.27 14.99
C LYS A 37 -21.31 19.14 15.96
N THR A 38 -21.73 17.90 15.72
CA THR A 38 -21.32 16.78 16.59
C THR A 38 -19.80 16.57 16.50
N PRO A 39 -19.09 16.53 17.63
CA PRO A 39 -17.67 16.26 17.63
C PRO A 39 -17.41 14.83 17.11
N PRO A 40 -16.24 14.56 16.49
CA PRO A 40 -15.94 13.25 15.91
C PRO A 40 -16.03 12.07 16.90
N LYS A 41 -15.85 12.34 18.20
CA LYS A 41 -15.93 11.34 19.28
C LYS A 41 -17.35 10.83 19.51
N ASP A 42 -18.35 11.70 19.35
CA ASP A 42 -19.76 11.40 19.63
C ASP A 42 -20.52 11.01 18.35
N HIS A 43 -19.84 11.03 17.19
CA HIS A 43 -20.45 10.69 15.92
C HIS A 43 -20.68 9.17 15.82
N PRO A 44 -21.89 8.69 15.48
CA PRO A 44 -22.20 7.25 15.46
C PRO A 44 -21.31 6.48 14.46
N ASN A 45 -20.92 7.14 13.37
CA ASN A 45 -19.98 6.59 12.38
C ASN A 45 -18.51 7.03 12.59
N GLY A 46 -18.17 7.72 13.68
CA GLY A 46 -16.84 8.33 13.90
C GLY A 46 -15.70 7.32 14.02
N SER A 47 -15.99 6.11 14.49
CA SER A 47 -15.00 5.01 14.60
C SER A 47 -14.74 4.27 13.26
N ARG A 48 -15.39 4.68 12.16
CA ARG A 48 -15.28 3.98 10.87
C ARG A 48 -14.03 4.41 10.10
N CYS A 49 -13.52 3.49 9.28
CA CYS A 49 -12.44 3.79 8.34
C CYS A 49 -12.90 4.85 7.32
N GLY A 50 -11.99 5.76 6.96
CA GLY A 50 -12.22 6.72 5.88
C GLY A 50 -12.10 6.10 4.49
N ASN A 51 -12.58 6.80 3.47
CA ASN A 51 -12.62 6.32 2.08
C ASN A 51 -11.31 6.54 1.29
N LYS A 52 -10.18 6.76 1.98
CA LYS A 52 -8.89 6.96 1.32
C LYS A 52 -8.33 5.62 0.86
N VAL A 53 -8.24 5.42 -0.45
CA VAL A 53 -7.63 4.23 -1.04
C VAL A 53 -6.11 4.41 -1.11
N ARG A 54 -5.36 3.39 -0.71
CA ARG A 54 -3.90 3.36 -0.85
C ARG A 54 -3.46 1.97 -1.31
N THR A 55 -2.98 1.89 -2.54
CA THR A 55 -2.40 0.70 -3.16
C THR A 55 -0.87 0.71 -3.12
N THR A 56 -0.23 1.83 -2.79
CA THR A 56 1.24 1.90 -2.68
C THR A 56 1.78 1.05 -1.55
N LYS A 57 2.69 0.14 -1.90
CA LYS A 57 3.35 -0.78 -0.95
C LYS A 57 4.54 -0.11 -0.27
N TYR A 58 5.17 0.85 -0.95
CA TYR A 58 6.37 1.53 -0.49
C TYR A 58 6.10 3.02 -0.19
N THR A 59 6.78 3.54 0.82
CA THR A 59 7.13 4.96 0.94
C THR A 59 8.52 5.19 0.36
N PHE A 60 8.82 6.39 -0.16
CA PHE A 60 10.12 6.76 -0.77
C PHE A 60 11.34 6.25 0.02
N LEU A 61 11.34 6.42 1.34
CA LEU A 61 12.42 5.96 2.23
C LEU A 61 12.44 4.45 2.46
N SER A 62 11.28 3.79 2.42
CA SER A 62 11.18 2.33 2.60
C SER A 62 11.38 1.54 1.30
N PHE A 63 11.42 2.23 0.15
CA PHE A 63 11.54 1.61 -1.15
C PHE A 63 12.84 0.82 -1.26
N ILE A 64 13.97 1.45 -1.00
CA ILE A 64 15.29 0.80 -1.10
C ILE A 64 15.37 -0.44 -0.20
N PRO A 65 15.17 -0.36 1.13
CA PRO A 65 15.35 -1.53 2.00
C PRO A 65 14.32 -2.65 1.72
N LYS A 66 13.05 -2.32 1.43
CA LYS A 66 12.04 -3.35 1.17
C LYS A 66 12.15 -3.95 -0.23
N ASN A 67 12.47 -3.14 -1.24
CA ASN A 67 12.66 -3.63 -2.60
C ASN A 67 13.89 -4.54 -2.68
N LEU A 68 15.00 -4.16 -2.05
CA LEU A 68 16.19 -5.02 -1.96
C LEU A 68 15.88 -6.33 -1.22
N PHE A 69 15.15 -6.25 -0.10
CA PHE A 69 14.76 -7.44 0.66
C PHE A 69 13.87 -8.40 -0.15
N GLU A 70 12.91 -7.86 -0.91
CA GLU A 70 12.06 -8.66 -1.81
C GLU A 70 12.87 -9.25 -2.98
N GLN A 71 13.82 -8.50 -3.52
CA GLN A 71 14.76 -9.02 -4.52
C GLN A 71 15.64 -10.12 -3.92
N PHE A 72 16.12 -10.01 -2.69
CA PHE A 72 16.97 -11.03 -2.05
C PHE A 72 16.21 -12.28 -1.57
N HIS A 73 14.89 -12.22 -1.40
CA HIS A 73 14.11 -13.43 -1.16
C HIS A 73 14.08 -14.34 -2.42
N ARG A 74 14.42 -13.80 -3.60
CA ARG A 74 14.50 -14.60 -4.82
C ARG A 74 15.87 -15.29 -4.89
N ILE A 75 15.87 -16.63 -4.79
CA ILE A 75 17.06 -17.49 -4.82
C ILE A 75 18.02 -17.13 -5.99
N ALA A 76 17.48 -16.75 -7.15
CA ALA A 76 18.28 -16.30 -8.29
C ALA A 76 19.14 -15.05 -8.00
N ASN A 77 18.60 -14.06 -7.29
CA ASN A 77 19.34 -12.84 -6.94
C ASN A 77 20.40 -13.10 -5.86
N VAL A 78 20.13 -14.04 -4.95
CA VAL A 78 21.11 -14.51 -3.94
C VAL A 78 22.27 -15.22 -4.62
N TYR A 79 22.00 -16.09 -5.60
CA TYR A 79 23.02 -16.77 -6.40
C TYR A 79 23.95 -15.79 -7.10
N PHE A 80 23.40 -14.74 -7.72
CA PHE A 80 24.23 -13.73 -8.38
C PHE A 80 25.10 -12.93 -7.41
N ILE A 81 24.60 -12.54 -6.24
CA ILE A 81 25.42 -11.89 -5.21
C ILE A 81 26.50 -12.81 -4.67
N PHE A 82 26.20 -14.09 -4.47
CA PHE A 82 27.18 -15.07 -4.03
C PHE A 82 28.32 -15.22 -5.03
N ILE A 83 28.02 -15.22 -6.34
CA ILE A 83 29.04 -15.17 -7.40
C ILE A 83 29.87 -13.90 -7.35
N VAL A 84 29.24 -12.74 -7.13
CA VAL A 84 29.96 -11.46 -6.98
C VAL A 84 30.91 -11.48 -5.77
N LEU A 85 30.44 -11.99 -4.63
CA LEU A 85 31.25 -12.11 -3.41
C LEU A 85 32.40 -13.11 -3.58
N LEU A 86 32.17 -14.25 -4.24
CA LEU A 86 33.21 -15.22 -4.56
C LEU A 86 34.27 -14.63 -5.50
N ASN A 87 33.87 -13.80 -6.47
CA ASN A 87 34.81 -13.11 -7.36
C ASN A 87 35.65 -12.05 -6.61
N TRP A 88 35.17 -11.51 -5.49
CA TRP A 88 35.93 -10.58 -4.65
C TRP A 88 37.08 -11.28 -3.90
N VAL A 89 36.99 -12.60 -3.70
CA VAL A 89 38.03 -13.39 -3.03
C VAL A 89 39.28 -13.44 -3.93
N PRO A 90 40.42 -12.88 -3.50
CA PRO A 90 41.61 -12.71 -4.35
C PRO A 90 42.30 -14.01 -4.74
N GLN A 91 42.00 -15.14 -4.08
CA GLN A 91 42.59 -16.44 -4.40
C GLN A 91 42.06 -17.07 -5.70
N LEU A 92 40.89 -16.63 -6.18
CA LEU A 92 40.22 -17.18 -7.36
C LEU A 92 40.28 -16.24 -8.57
N ASN A 93 41.31 -15.37 -8.68
CA ASN A 93 41.49 -14.36 -9.74
C ASN A 93 41.26 -14.92 -11.17
N ALA A 94 40.00 -15.06 -11.56
CA ALA A 94 39.55 -15.37 -12.89
C ALA A 94 39.47 -14.04 -13.65
N PHE A 95 39.93 -14.06 -14.90
CA PHE A 95 39.99 -12.94 -15.83
C PHE A 95 38.85 -11.93 -15.64
N GLY A 96 39.19 -10.69 -15.25
CA GLY A 96 38.29 -9.53 -15.26
C GLY A 96 37.11 -9.58 -14.29
N LYS A 97 37.36 -9.55 -12.97
CA LYS A 97 36.32 -9.44 -11.91
C LYS A 97 35.26 -8.38 -12.19
N GLU A 98 35.67 -7.24 -12.75
CA GLU A 98 34.78 -6.12 -13.06
C GLU A 98 33.80 -6.44 -14.19
N VAL A 99 34.25 -7.20 -15.20
CA VAL A 99 33.46 -7.55 -16.39
C VAL A 99 32.36 -8.56 -16.03
N ALA A 100 32.66 -9.49 -15.13
CA ALA A 100 31.70 -10.49 -14.66
C ALA A 100 30.55 -9.90 -13.81
N MET A 101 30.78 -8.77 -13.14
CA MET A 101 29.77 -8.11 -12.29
C MET A 101 28.75 -7.28 -13.08
N LEU A 102 29.14 -6.77 -14.25
CA LEU A 102 28.30 -5.92 -15.10
C LEU A 102 26.89 -6.48 -15.36
N PRO A 103 26.71 -7.71 -15.87
CA PRO A 103 25.38 -8.23 -16.20
C PRO A 103 24.48 -8.37 -14.96
N VAL A 104 25.05 -8.73 -13.80
CA VAL A 104 24.32 -8.87 -12.54
C VAL A 104 23.82 -7.51 -12.05
N MET A 105 24.72 -6.53 -12.00
CA MET A 105 24.38 -5.17 -11.58
C MET A 105 23.37 -4.52 -12.51
N PHE A 106 23.48 -4.77 -13.82
CA PHE A 106 22.52 -4.31 -14.80
C PHE A 106 21.12 -4.86 -14.54
N VAL A 107 20.97 -6.18 -14.38
CA VAL A 107 19.66 -6.81 -14.15
C VAL A 107 19.02 -6.35 -12.84
N LEU A 108 19.79 -6.27 -11.75
CA LEU A 108 19.30 -5.76 -10.46
C LEU A 108 18.84 -4.30 -10.57
N THR A 109 19.64 -3.46 -11.23
CA THR A 109 19.33 -2.04 -11.42
C THR A 109 18.08 -1.84 -12.27
N VAL A 110 17.95 -2.53 -13.40
CA VAL A 110 16.76 -2.46 -14.26
C VAL A 110 15.51 -2.92 -13.52
N THR A 111 15.61 -4.00 -12.74
CA THR A 111 14.50 -4.50 -11.93
C THR A 111 14.08 -3.47 -10.88
N ALA A 112 15.04 -2.90 -10.15
CA ALA A 112 14.77 -1.87 -9.17
C ALA A 112 14.14 -0.61 -9.78
N ILE A 113 14.61 -0.17 -10.94
CA ILE A 113 14.02 0.98 -11.67
C ILE A 113 12.59 0.67 -12.08
N LYS A 114 12.34 -0.51 -12.67
CA LYS A 114 11.00 -0.93 -13.09
C LYS A 114 10.02 -0.90 -11.91
N ASP A 115 10.41 -1.48 -10.77
CA ASP A 115 9.57 -1.54 -9.56
C ASP A 115 9.28 -0.13 -9.01
N LEU A 116 10.27 0.77 -9.07
CA LEU A 116 10.10 2.18 -8.66
C LEU A 116 9.08 2.90 -9.56
N PHE A 117 9.20 2.75 -10.87
CA PHE A 117 8.28 3.35 -11.83
C PHE A 117 6.86 2.84 -11.64
N GLU A 118 6.70 1.53 -11.42
CA GLU A 118 5.39 0.93 -11.19
C GLU A 118 4.74 1.45 -9.91
N ASP A 119 5.48 1.51 -8.80
CA ASP A 119 4.92 2.00 -7.53
C ASP A 119 4.62 3.51 -7.59
N ARG A 120 5.43 4.30 -8.32
CA ARG A 120 5.14 5.71 -8.59
C ARG A 120 3.86 5.87 -9.40
N ARG A 121 3.65 5.05 -10.43
CA ARG A 121 2.42 5.05 -11.23
C ARG A 121 1.19 4.74 -10.37
N ARG A 122 1.29 3.74 -9.49
CA ARG A 122 0.23 3.42 -8.52
C ARG A 122 -0.05 4.59 -7.57
N HIS A 123 1.00 5.25 -7.08
CA HIS A 123 0.84 6.43 -6.22
C HIS A 123 0.06 7.56 -6.91
N LEU A 124 0.39 7.84 -8.18
CA LEU A 124 -0.30 8.87 -8.96
C LEU A 124 -1.75 8.47 -9.23
N SER A 125 -2.01 7.19 -9.52
CA SER A 125 -3.37 6.65 -9.69
C SER A 125 -4.19 6.78 -8.41
N ASP A 126 -3.67 6.34 -7.26
CA ASP A 126 -4.29 6.52 -5.95
C ASP A 126 -4.58 7.99 -5.66
N LYS A 127 -3.63 8.89 -5.98
CA LYS A 127 -3.82 10.33 -5.80
C LYS A 127 -4.95 10.86 -6.69
N ARG A 128 -5.06 10.40 -7.94
CA ARG A 128 -6.14 10.79 -8.84
C ARG A 128 -7.50 10.35 -8.29
N ILE A 129 -7.64 9.08 -7.92
CA ILE A 129 -8.90 8.53 -7.37
C ILE A 129 -9.28 9.21 -6.05
N ASN A 130 -8.34 9.38 -5.13
CA ASN A 130 -8.63 10.03 -3.84
C ASN A 130 -9.06 11.50 -3.97
N ASN A 131 -8.68 12.17 -5.08
CA ASN A 131 -9.05 13.56 -5.35
C ASN A 131 -10.17 13.68 -6.41
N SER A 132 -10.75 12.58 -6.89
CA SER A 132 -11.93 12.66 -7.75
C SER A 132 -13.09 13.28 -6.98
N LEU A 133 -13.94 14.02 -7.68
CA LEU A 133 -15.07 14.70 -7.07
C LEU A 133 -16.26 13.74 -6.97
N CYS A 134 -17.00 13.86 -5.88
CA CYS A 134 -18.19 13.09 -5.57
C CYS A 134 -19.25 14.03 -4.98
N ARG A 135 -20.52 13.81 -5.33
CA ARG A 135 -21.63 14.62 -4.84
C ARG A 135 -22.25 13.96 -3.61
N VAL A 136 -22.19 14.64 -2.47
CA VAL A 136 -22.79 14.17 -1.21
C VAL A 136 -23.86 15.13 -0.74
N TYR A 137 -25.00 14.60 -0.30
CA TYR A 137 -26.08 15.40 0.27
C TYR A 137 -25.71 15.94 1.66
N LYS A 138 -25.83 17.26 1.84
CA LYS A 138 -25.67 17.91 3.15
C LYS A 138 -26.99 18.51 3.61
N LYS A 139 -27.36 18.22 4.87
CA LYS A 139 -28.59 18.76 5.48
C LYS A 139 -28.51 20.25 5.75
N SER A 140 -27.34 20.82 6.09
CA SER A 140 -27.21 22.26 6.35
C SER A 140 -27.57 23.16 5.18
N VAL A 141 -27.27 22.72 3.96
CA VAL A 141 -27.50 23.46 2.71
C VAL A 141 -28.67 22.87 1.91
N GLU A 142 -29.26 21.78 2.39
CA GLU A 142 -30.31 21.00 1.72
C GLU A 142 -29.99 20.65 0.25
N ARG A 143 -28.71 20.48 -0.08
CA ARG A 143 -28.22 20.30 -1.45
C ARG A 143 -27.06 19.30 -1.50
N TYR A 144 -26.88 18.69 -2.66
CA TYR A 144 -25.67 17.96 -3.01
C TYR A 144 -24.48 18.91 -3.19
N VAL A 145 -23.41 18.66 -2.46
CA VAL A 145 -22.15 19.40 -2.57
C VAL A 145 -21.05 18.48 -3.09
N GLN A 146 -20.11 19.06 -3.85
CA GLN A 146 -18.94 18.33 -4.31
C GLN A 146 -17.90 18.22 -3.21
N ILE A 147 -17.47 17.00 -2.92
CA ILE A 147 -16.36 16.69 -2.02
C ILE A 147 -15.39 15.74 -2.72
N LYS A 148 -14.17 15.60 -2.18
CA LYS A 148 -13.22 14.63 -2.71
C LYS A 148 -13.61 13.22 -2.26
N TRP A 149 -13.36 12.24 -3.12
CA TRP A 149 -13.66 10.83 -2.86
C TRP A 149 -13.11 10.35 -1.52
N ARG A 150 -11.87 10.72 -1.19
CA ARG A 150 -11.21 10.33 0.07
C ARG A 150 -11.91 10.88 1.34
N ASP A 151 -12.68 11.95 1.20
CA ASP A 151 -13.31 12.67 2.32
C ASP A 151 -14.76 12.18 2.57
N VAL A 152 -15.29 11.30 1.70
CA VAL A 152 -16.57 10.60 1.87
C VAL A 152 -16.51 9.70 3.11
N ARG A 153 -17.60 9.70 3.89
CA ARG A 153 -17.72 8.93 5.14
C ARG A 153 -18.86 7.92 5.07
N VAL A 154 -18.77 6.89 5.90
CA VAL A 154 -19.86 5.93 6.11
C VAL A 154 -21.11 6.68 6.59
N GLY A 155 -22.25 6.42 5.94
CA GLY A 155 -23.52 7.10 6.21
C GLY A 155 -23.81 8.31 5.30
N ASP A 156 -22.89 8.72 4.42
CA ASP A 156 -23.13 9.78 3.44
C ASP A 156 -24.06 9.30 2.31
N LEU A 157 -24.99 10.17 1.89
CA LEU A 157 -25.82 9.94 0.72
C LEU A 157 -25.09 10.49 -0.51
N VAL A 158 -24.65 9.58 -1.38
CA VAL A 158 -23.93 9.90 -2.60
C VAL A 158 -24.88 9.94 -3.79
N HIS A 159 -24.73 10.94 -4.65
CA HIS A 159 -25.39 10.98 -5.96
C HIS A 159 -24.38 10.56 -7.04
N LEU A 160 -24.74 9.55 -7.82
CA LEU A 160 -23.99 9.08 -8.98
C LEU A 160 -24.77 9.45 -10.23
N SER A 161 -24.11 10.10 -11.19
CA SER A 161 -24.71 10.30 -12.51
C SER A 161 -24.31 9.16 -13.46
N ASN A 162 -25.12 8.95 -14.50
CA ASN A 162 -24.86 7.87 -15.45
C ASN A 162 -23.61 8.22 -16.29
N ASN A 163 -22.68 7.28 -16.46
CA ASN A 163 -21.34 7.45 -17.04
C ASN A 163 -20.31 8.28 -16.24
N GLU A 164 -20.46 8.37 -14.90
CA GLU A 164 -19.39 8.82 -13.99
C GLU A 164 -18.47 7.69 -13.52
#